data_AF-A0A191TLW0-F1
#
_entry.id   AF-A0A191TLW0-F1
#
_cell.length_a   1.000
_cell.length_b   1.000
_cell.length_c   1.000
_cell.angle_alpha   90.00
_cell.angle_beta   90.00
_cell.angle_gamma   90.00
#
_symmetry.space_group_name_H-M   'P 1'
#
loop_
_entity.id
_entity.type
_entity.pdbx_description
1 polymer ?
#
loop_
_entity_poly.entity_id
_entity_poly.type
_entity_poly.pdbx_seq_one_letter_code
_entity_poly.pdbx_strand_id
1 'polypeptide(L)'
;MKNDSLDDIKQLIRQFHETMEKQLPLLENEVQNIITNGITDQNTIGYYLDTLLSFIDYGLGKDIFIRLLEYYETIDTKGALFYWNEYNQNEE
;
A
#
# COMPACT_ATOMS: atom_id res chain seq x y z
N MET A 1 -13.18 -12.29 -35.58
CA MET A 1 -12.59 -12.82 -34.33
C MET A 1 -11.46 -11.90 -33.90
N LYS A 2 -11.71 -10.99 -32.96
CA LYS A 2 -10.70 -10.07 -32.38
C LYS A 2 -11.06 -9.54 -30.98
N ASN A 3 -12.17 -10.01 -30.38
CA ASN A 3 -12.68 -9.49 -29.10
C ASN A 3 -12.34 -10.38 -27.89
N ASP A 4 -12.10 -11.68 -28.08
CA ASP A 4 -11.88 -12.61 -26.96
C ASP A 4 -10.62 -12.24 -26.13
N SER A 5 -9.52 -11.90 -26.80
CA SER A 5 -8.27 -11.54 -26.11
C SER A 5 -8.35 -10.25 -25.28
N LEU A 6 -9.20 -9.29 -25.66
CA LEU A 6 -9.39 -8.06 -24.88
C LEU A 6 -10.26 -8.30 -23.65
N ASP A 7 -11.24 -9.18 -23.76
CA ASP A 7 -12.12 -9.51 -22.64
C ASP A 7 -11.43 -10.43 -21.62
N ASP A 8 -10.53 -11.30 -22.07
CA ASP A 8 -9.63 -12.06 -21.19
C ASP A 8 -8.70 -11.15 -20.37
N ILE A 9 -8.10 -10.12 -21.00
CA ILE A 9 -7.27 -9.14 -20.30
C ILE A 9 -8.07 -8.37 -19.25
N LYS A 10 -9.31 -7.95 -19.58
CA LYS A 10 -10.19 -7.27 -18.61
C LYS A 10 -10.55 -8.17 -17.44
N GLN A 11 -10.80 -9.46 -17.69
CA GLN A 11 -11.08 -10.41 -16.60
C GLN A 11 -9.86 -10.61 -15.71
N LEU A 12 -8.67 -10.72 -16.28
CA LEU A 12 -7.41 -10.82 -15.53
C LEU A 12 -7.20 -9.60 -14.63
N ILE A 13 -7.38 -8.39 -15.17
CA ILE A 13 -7.25 -7.13 -14.41
C ILE A 13 -8.27 -7.09 -13.26
N ARG A 14 -9.52 -7.50 -13.50
CA ARG A 14 -10.55 -7.54 -12.45
C ARG A 14 -10.21 -8.54 -11.34
N GLN A 15 -9.81 -9.75 -11.71
CA GLN A 15 -9.42 -10.78 -10.74
C GLN A 15 -8.21 -10.33 -9.90
N PHE A 16 -7.25 -9.66 -10.53
CA PHE A 16 -6.11 -9.07 -9.83
C PHE A 16 -6.57 -7.99 -8.83
N HIS A 17 -7.42 -7.06 -9.26
CA HIS A 17 -7.97 -6.02 -8.40
C HIS A 17 -8.75 -6.60 -7.21
N GLU A 18 -9.66 -7.55 -7.46
CA GLU A 18 -10.43 -8.24 -6.41
C GLU A 18 -9.51 -9.00 -5.42
N THR A 19 -8.38 -9.53 -5.89
CA THR A 19 -7.42 -10.22 -5.03
C THR A 19 -6.70 -9.23 -4.12
N MET A 20 -6.30 -8.07 -4.64
CA MET A 20 -5.70 -7.01 -3.82
C MET A 20 -6.70 -6.46 -2.80
N GLU A 21 -7.94 -6.20 -3.20
CA GLU A 21 -8.99 -5.75 -2.27
C GLU A 21 -9.20 -6.74 -1.11
N LYS A 22 -9.15 -8.06 -1.38
CA LYS A 22 -9.25 -9.09 -0.34
C LYS A 22 -8.05 -9.13 0.61
N GLN A 23 -6.89 -8.64 0.19
CA GLN A 23 -5.69 -8.59 1.02
C GLN A 23 -5.62 -7.32 1.88
N LEU A 24 -6.32 -6.24 1.50
CA LEU A 24 -6.33 -4.97 2.25
C LEU A 24 -6.68 -5.15 3.73
N PRO A 25 -7.71 -5.92 4.14
CA PRO A 25 -8.02 -6.09 5.56
C PRO A 25 -6.90 -6.78 6.35
N LEU A 26 -6.13 -7.67 5.71
CA LEU A 26 -4.99 -8.31 6.36
C LEU A 26 -3.86 -7.30 6.57
N LEU A 27 -3.55 -6.50 5.55
CA LEU A 27 -2.57 -5.41 5.64
C LEU A 27 -2.96 -4.38 6.71
N GLU A 28 -4.25 -4.01 6.78
CA GLU A 28 -4.75 -3.08 7.80
C GLU A 28 -4.54 -3.63 9.21
N ASN A 29 -4.82 -4.92 9.43
CA ASN A 29 -4.60 -5.56 10.73
C ASN A 29 -3.11 -5.59 11.11
N GLU A 30 -2.22 -5.88 10.16
CA GLU A 30 -0.77 -5.85 10.41
C GLU A 30 -0.29 -4.44 10.74
N VAL A 31 -0.74 -3.42 10.01
CA VAL A 31 -0.44 -2.02 10.32
C VAL A 31 -0.98 -1.63 11.70
N GLN A 32 -2.20 -2.04 12.03
CA GLN A 32 -2.76 -1.82 13.35
C GLN A 32 -1.92 -2.47 14.45
N ASN A 33 -1.41 -3.69 14.21
CA ASN A 33 -0.53 -4.39 15.14
C ASN A 33 0.81 -3.66 15.31
N ILE A 34 1.41 -3.17 14.22
CA ILE A 34 2.65 -2.38 14.25
C ILE A 34 2.48 -1.15 15.15
N ILE A 35 1.42 -0.37 14.90
CA ILE A 35 1.16 0.87 15.63
C ILE A 35 0.81 0.58 17.10
N THR A 36 -0.10 -0.36 17.35
CA THR A 36 -0.61 -0.65 18.71
C THR A 36 0.49 -1.22 19.61
N ASN A 37 1.34 -2.09 19.07
CA ASN A 37 2.43 -2.70 19.82
C ASN A 37 3.70 -1.84 19.84
N GLY A 38 3.69 -0.66 19.20
CA GLY A 38 4.84 0.24 19.17
C GLY A 38 6.05 -0.38 18.49
N ILE A 39 5.87 -1.14 17.41
CA ILE A 39 6.98 -1.73 16.66
C ILE A 39 7.76 -0.59 16.00
N THR A 40 9.07 -0.50 16.26
CA THR A 40 9.94 0.56 15.73
C THR A 40 10.98 0.04 14.74
N ASP A 41 10.90 -1.24 14.34
CA ASP A 41 11.81 -1.80 13.36
C ASP A 41 11.57 -1.18 11.99
N GLN A 42 12.52 -0.35 11.55
CA GLN A 42 12.38 0.44 10.33
C GLN A 42 12.29 -0.44 9.08
N ASN A 43 12.94 -1.60 9.06
CA ASN A 43 12.88 -2.52 7.93
C ASN A 43 11.48 -3.11 7.78
N THR A 44 10.87 -3.53 8.89
CA THR A 44 9.49 -4.01 8.92
C THR A 44 8.54 -2.93 8.44
N ILE A 45 8.64 -1.72 9.00
CA ILE A 45 7.76 -0.61 8.61
C ILE A 45 7.94 -0.25 7.12
N GLY A 46 9.18 -0.14 6.65
CA GLY A 46 9.50 0.14 5.25
C GLY A 46 8.94 -0.92 4.30
N TYR A 47 9.04 -2.21 4.64
CA TYR A 47 8.44 -3.29 3.86
C TYR A 47 6.92 -3.12 3.67
N TYR A 48 6.21 -2.74 4.74
CA TYR A 48 4.77 -2.50 4.64
C TYR A 48 4.44 -1.21 3.90
N LEU A 49 5.25 -0.15 4.04
CA LEU A 49 5.09 1.08 3.27
C LEU A 49 5.31 0.84 1.77
N ASP A 50 6.34 0.10 1.37
CA ASP A 50 6.59 -0.26 -0.04
C ASP A 50 5.43 -1.09 -0.62
N THR A 51 4.94 -2.04 0.16
CA THR A 51 3.79 -2.88 -0.22
C THR A 51 2.54 -2.03 -0.41
N LEU A 52 2.24 -1.14 0.54
CA LEU A 52 1.06 -0.28 0.48
C LEU A 52 1.17 0.78 -0.63
N LEU A 53 2.36 1.31 -0.90
CA LEU A 53 2.60 2.23 -2.01
C LEU A 53 2.26 1.56 -3.36
N SER A 54 2.62 0.28 -3.52
CA SER A 54 2.25 -0.49 -4.72
C SER A 54 0.72 -0.66 -4.87
N PHE A 55 -0.04 -0.67 -3.77
CA PHE A 55 -1.51 -0.75 -3.81
C PHE A 55 -2.14 0.60 -4.18
N ILE A 56 -1.51 1.71 -3.78
CA ILE A 56 -1.96 3.07 -4.09
C ILE A 56 -1.94 3.33 -5.60
N ASP A 57 -0.96 2.78 -6.33
CA ASP A 57 -0.91 2.85 -7.80
C ASP A 57 -2.15 2.26 -8.47
N TYR A 58 -2.88 1.38 -7.78
CA TYR A 58 -4.13 0.78 -8.23
C TYR A 58 -5.38 1.40 -7.56
N GLY A 59 -5.23 2.51 -6.85
CA GLY A 59 -6.31 3.24 -6.19
C GLY A 59 -6.78 2.63 -4.87
N LEU A 60 -5.96 1.81 -4.22
CA LEU A 60 -6.31 1.07 -3.01
C LEU A 60 -5.38 1.42 -1.83
N GLY A 61 -5.88 1.29 -0.59
CA GLY A 61 -5.04 1.28 0.61
C GLY A 61 -4.42 2.62 1.06
N LYS A 62 -4.77 3.75 0.43
CA LYS A 62 -4.29 5.10 0.76
C LYS A 62 -4.37 5.41 2.26
N ASP A 63 -5.54 5.19 2.88
CA ASP A 63 -5.72 5.51 4.30
C ASP A 63 -4.81 4.66 5.21
N ILE A 64 -4.58 3.40 4.85
CA ILE A 64 -3.71 2.48 5.61
C ILE A 64 -2.26 2.94 5.50
N PHE A 65 -1.82 3.31 4.29
CA PHE A 65 -0.48 3.85 4.04
C PHE A 65 -0.22 5.11 4.85
N ILE A 66 -1.12 6.10 4.79
CA ILE A 66 -0.96 7.37 5.49
C ILE A 66 -0.84 7.14 7.01
N ARG A 67 -1.69 6.28 7.57
CA ARG A 67 -1.62 5.94 9.01
C ARG A 67 -0.29 5.31 9.40
N LEU A 68 0.25 4.39 8.60
CA LEU A 68 1.55 3.78 8.85
C LEU A 68 2.68 4.81 8.69
N LEU A 69 2.59 5.69 7.69
CA LEU A 69 3.59 6.70 7.40
C LEU A 69 3.67 7.77 8.49
N GLU A 70 2.53 8.28 8.95
CA GLU A 70 2.47 9.21 10.09
C GLU A 70 3.08 8.59 11.36
N TYR A 71 2.80 7.30 11.61
CA TYR A 71 3.44 6.58 12.70
C TYR A 71 4.96 6.47 12.50
N TYR A 72 5.39 6.11 11.29
CA TYR A 72 6.81 5.99 10.95
C TYR A 72 7.57 7.31 11.11
N GLU A 73 6.93 8.44 10.80
CA GLU A 73 7.51 9.78 10.96
C GLU A 73 7.92 10.09 12.41
N THR A 74 7.21 9.51 13.38
CA THR A 74 7.56 9.63 14.81
C THR A 74 8.82 8.85 15.19
N ILE A 75 9.23 7.89 14.35
CA ILE A 75 10.39 7.00 14.56
C ILE A 75 11.58 7.46 13.70
N ASP A 76 11.35 7.72 12.41
CA ASP A 76 12.35 8.16 11.45
C ASP A 76 11.76 9.19 10.47
N THR A 77 11.92 10.46 10.82
CA THR A 77 11.43 11.57 10.01
C THR A 77 12.08 11.63 8.62
N LYS A 78 13.34 11.20 8.47
CA LYS A 78 14.01 11.23 7.15
C LYS A 78 13.51 10.11 6.26
N GLY A 79 13.34 8.90 6.82
CA GLY A 79 12.71 7.78 6.14
C GLY A 79 11.28 8.10 5.74
N ALA A 80 10.48 8.68 6.63
CA ALA A 80 9.11 9.09 6.33
C ALA A 80 9.06 10.16 5.23
N LEU A 81 9.98 11.12 5.22
CA LEU A 81 10.03 12.14 4.16
C LEU A 81 10.24 11.52 2.76
N PHE A 82 11.04 10.44 2.65
CA PHE A 82 11.16 9.70 1.39
C PHE A 82 9.79 9.20 0.91
N TYR A 83 9.05 8.49 1.77
CA TYR A 83 7.73 7.96 1.43
C TYR A 83 6.68 9.04 1.16
N TRP A 84 6.70 10.17 1.89
CA TRP A 84 5.85 11.32 1.58
C TRP A 84 6.12 11.86 0.18
N ASN A 85 7.39 11.93 -0.25
CA ASN A 85 7.73 12.38 -1.60
C ASN A 85 7.28 11.39 -2.67
N GLU A 86 7.47 10.09 -2.47
CA GLU A 86 7.00 9.07 -3.40
C GLU A 86 5.48 9.11 -3.55
N TYR A 87 4.77 9.22 -2.42
CA TYR A 87 3.32 9.34 -2.40
C TYR A 87 2.81 10.57 -3.15
N ASN A 88 3.41 11.74 -2.92
CA ASN A 88 3.01 12.98 -3.58
C ASN A 88 3.34 13.00 -5.08
N GLN A 89 4.40 12.31 -5.52
CA GLN A 89 4.71 12.14 -6.94
C GLN A 89 3.67 11.28 -7.67
N ASN A 90 3.03 10.35 -6.97
CA ASN A 90 1.96 9.51 -7.53
C ASN A 90 0.57 10.20 -7.56
N GLU A 91 0.40 11.37 -6.94
CA GLU A 91 -0.87 12.14 -7.02
C GLU A 91 -0.90 13.20 -8.14
N GLU A 92 0.22 13.43 -8.87
CA GLU A 92 0.30 14.31 -10.06
C GLU A 92 0.01 13.57 -11.38
#